data_AF-A0A094BZV3-F1
#
_entry.id   AF-A0A094BZV3-F1
#
_cell.length_a   1.000
_cell.length_b   1.000
_cell.length_c   1.000
_cell.angle_alpha   90.00
_cell.angle_beta   90.00
_cell.angle_gamma   90.00
#
_symmetry.space_group_name_H-M   'P 1'
#
loop_
_entity.id
_entity.type
_entity.pdbx_description
1 polymer ?
#
loop_
_entity_poly.entity_id
_entity_poly.type
_entity_poly.pdbx_seq_one_letter_code
_entity_poly.pdbx_strand_id
1 'polypeptide(L)'
;DYQKQYPCPPYKIIILDEADSMTQDAQSALRRTMETYSKITRFCLVCNYVTRIIDPLASRCSKFRFKRMGEEQAGTRLREIAEKEKVPMEEGVVEALIKHSEGDLRKAITFLQSAARLVGAAGANLGGEVEEDAMDVDEVQKAVTVKSIEDIAGVIPDRTIDSLVKAMQPSSSGLTYENISKVVTDMVADGWSASQVVTQLYQAIIYNESVADIHKNKIVMIFSEVDKRLADGADEHLSILDMSLRIAAVLTSKV
;
A
#
# COMPACT_ATOMS: atom_id res chain seq x y z
N ASP A 1 7.08 45.39 6.68
CA ASP A 1 5.61 45.43 6.87
C ASP A 1 4.92 44.09 7.15
N TYR A 2 5.53 42.93 6.84
CA TYR A 2 4.91 41.61 7.12
C TYR A 2 4.60 41.33 8.61
N GLN A 3 5.49 41.74 9.53
CA GLN A 3 5.28 41.62 10.99
C GLN A 3 4.20 42.56 11.54
N LYS A 4 3.83 43.62 10.80
CA LYS A 4 2.74 44.53 11.18
C LYS A 4 1.37 44.00 10.72
N GLN A 5 1.33 43.20 9.65
CA GLN A 5 0.10 42.57 9.13
C GLN A 5 -0.26 41.26 9.83
N TYR A 6 0.73 40.49 10.31
CA TYR A 6 0.52 39.25 11.04
C TYR A 6 1.30 39.27 12.36
N PRO A 7 0.71 39.77 13.46
CA PRO A 7 1.35 39.70 14.77
C PRO A 7 1.55 38.24 15.15
N CYS A 8 2.79 37.85 15.45
CA CYS A 8 3.09 36.50 15.93
C CYS A 8 2.31 36.26 17.24
N PRO A 9 1.44 35.25 17.31
CA PRO A 9 0.74 34.94 18.55
C PRO A 9 1.74 34.69 19.70
N PRO A 10 1.44 35.09 20.94
CA PRO A 10 2.36 35.00 22.06
C PRO A 10 2.44 33.57 22.64
N TYR A 11 2.58 32.56 21.78
CA TYR A 11 2.76 31.18 22.19
C TYR A 11 3.65 30.42 21.19
N LYS A 12 4.36 29.40 21.70
CA LYS A 12 5.14 28.45 20.92
C LYS A 12 4.26 27.25 20.55
N ILE A 13 4.56 26.60 19.44
CA ILE A 13 3.88 25.35 19.04
C ILE A 13 4.91 24.21 19.10
N ILE A 14 4.53 23.11 19.73
CA ILE A 14 5.27 21.86 19.70
C ILE A 14 4.42 20.84 18.96
N ILE A 15 4.95 20.28 17.89
CA ILE A 15 4.33 19.22 17.11
C ILE A 15 5.02 17.92 17.48
N LEU A 16 4.26 16.92 17.89
CA LEU A 16 4.72 15.56 18.11
C LEU A 16 4.03 14.66 17.11
N ASP A 17 4.81 14.19 16.15
CA ASP A 17 4.37 13.18 15.20
C ASP A 17 4.53 11.78 15.81
N GLU A 18 3.78 10.82 15.27
CA GLU A 18 3.73 9.43 15.75
C GLU A 18 3.56 9.28 17.28
N ALA A 19 2.71 10.11 17.89
CA ALA A 19 2.51 10.14 19.34
C ALA A 19 1.93 8.82 19.91
N ASP A 20 1.37 7.96 19.05
CA ASP A 20 0.92 6.60 19.39
C ASP A 20 2.05 5.60 19.66
N SER A 21 3.28 5.92 19.23
CA SER A 21 4.48 5.14 19.52
C SER A 21 5.09 5.48 20.88
N MET A 22 4.61 6.53 21.56
CA MET A 22 5.11 6.90 22.89
C MET A 22 4.62 5.93 23.97
N THR A 23 5.52 5.58 24.89
CA THR A 23 5.18 4.79 26.08
C THR A 23 4.19 5.54 26.98
N GLN A 24 3.38 4.79 27.74
CA GLN A 24 2.38 5.37 28.65
C GLN A 24 3.01 6.27 29.72
N ASP A 25 4.22 5.94 30.17
CA ASP A 25 4.98 6.74 31.14
C ASP A 25 5.41 8.08 30.53
N ALA A 26 5.89 8.07 29.28
CA ALA A 26 6.27 9.29 28.56
C ALA A 26 5.04 10.20 28.32
N GLN A 27 3.90 9.61 27.93
CA GLN A 27 2.64 10.35 27.78
C GLN A 27 2.18 10.96 29.12
N SER A 28 2.34 10.23 30.23
CA SER A 28 1.98 10.71 31.57
C SER A 28 2.87 11.86 32.04
N ALA A 29 4.17 11.82 31.73
CA ALA A 29 5.09 12.92 31.99
C ALA A 29 4.73 14.15 31.13
N LEU A 30 4.46 13.94 29.85
CA LEU A 30 4.09 14.98 28.90
C LEU A 30 2.82 15.72 29.32
N ARG A 31 1.83 15.00 29.88
CA ARG A 31 0.61 15.60 30.43
C ARG A 31 0.92 16.71 31.44
N ARG A 32 1.83 16.49 32.40
CA ARG A 32 2.19 17.50 33.40
C ARG A 32 2.83 18.72 32.75
N THR A 33 3.70 18.49 31.77
CA THR A 33 4.36 19.57 31.00
C THR A 33 3.33 20.40 30.22
N MET A 34 2.35 19.74 29.58
CA MET A 34 1.26 20.42 28.87
C MET A 34 0.41 21.30 29.79
N GLU A 35 0.15 20.84 31.01
CA GLU A 35 -0.63 21.60 32.00
C GLU A 35 0.14 22.85 32.47
N THR A 36 1.38 22.68 32.92
CA THR A 36 2.22 23.76 33.48
C THR A 36 2.49 24.86 32.46
N TYR A 37 2.75 24.49 31.20
CA TYR A 37 3.14 25.42 30.14
C TYR A 37 2.00 25.79 29.18
N SER A 38 0.74 25.46 29.50
CA SER A 38 -0.44 25.70 28.65
C SER A 38 -0.65 27.15 28.20
N LYS A 39 -0.12 28.13 28.95
CA LYS A 39 -0.23 29.57 28.62
C LYS A 39 0.76 30.03 27.56
N ILE A 40 1.91 29.38 27.46
CA ILE A 40 3.05 29.81 26.63
C ILE A 40 3.25 28.85 25.46
N THR A 41 2.81 27.59 25.56
CA THR A 41 3.05 26.56 24.57
C THR A 41 1.76 25.82 24.21
N ARG A 42 1.53 25.62 22.92
CA ARG A 42 0.46 24.78 22.36
C ARG A 42 1.07 23.48 21.83
N PHE A 43 0.43 22.37 22.13
CA PHE A 43 0.85 21.05 21.65
C PHE A 43 -0.08 20.59 20.53
N CYS A 44 0.51 20.04 19.47
CA CYS A 44 -0.18 19.34 18.40
C CYS A 44 0.33 17.90 18.40
N LEU A 45 -0.57 16.95 18.65
CA LEU A 45 -0.26 15.53 18.66
C LEU A 45 -0.84 14.92 17.38
N VAL A 46 0.01 14.30 16.57
CA VAL A 46 -0.39 13.53 15.38
C VAL A 46 -0.22 12.05 15.72
N CYS A 47 -1.28 11.27 15.49
CA CYS A 47 -1.29 9.83 15.76
C CYS A 47 -2.25 9.13 14.79
N ASN A 48 -1.98 7.85 14.50
CA ASN A 48 -2.87 7.04 13.67
C ASN A 48 -4.03 6.46 14.51
N TYR A 49 -3.72 6.06 15.75
CA TYR A 49 -4.68 5.41 16.65
C TYR A 49 -4.89 6.22 17.94
N VAL A 50 -6.07 6.84 18.06
CA VAL A 50 -6.45 7.58 19.29
C VAL A 50 -6.49 6.66 20.52
N THR A 51 -6.77 5.36 20.34
CA THR A 51 -6.79 4.36 21.41
C THR A 51 -5.43 4.12 22.07
N ARG A 52 -4.33 4.51 21.42
CA ARG A 52 -2.97 4.44 21.97
C ARG A 52 -2.61 5.65 22.83
N ILE A 53 -3.42 6.72 22.78
CA ILE A 53 -3.23 7.93 23.57
C ILE A 53 -4.01 7.81 24.88
N ILE A 54 -3.36 8.13 26.00
CA ILE A 54 -4.01 8.11 27.31
C ILE A 54 -5.16 9.13 27.38
N ASP A 55 -6.30 8.74 27.98
CA ASP A 55 -7.49 9.59 28.12
C ASP A 55 -7.21 10.99 28.71
N PRO A 56 -6.30 11.16 29.71
CA PRO A 56 -5.93 12.47 30.21
C PRO A 56 -5.36 13.42 29.15
N LEU A 57 -4.57 12.92 28.18
CA LEU A 57 -4.07 13.75 27.09
C LEU A 57 -5.18 14.05 26.07
N ALA A 58 -5.93 13.02 25.70
CA ALA A 58 -7.02 13.15 24.73
C ALA A 58 -8.13 14.10 25.20
N SER A 59 -8.36 14.23 26.51
CA SER A 59 -9.31 15.17 27.12
C SER A 59 -8.84 16.64 27.06
N ARG A 60 -7.53 16.89 27.03
CA ARG A 60 -6.93 18.24 26.99
C ARG A 60 -6.75 18.78 25.57
N CYS A 61 -6.87 17.93 24.56
CA CYS A 61 -6.70 18.28 23.16
C CYS A 61 -8.04 18.35 22.43
N SER A 62 -8.15 19.26 21.46
CA SER A 62 -9.23 19.20 20.48
C SER A 62 -8.96 18.07 19.49
N LYS A 63 -9.94 17.18 19.29
CA LYS A 63 -9.79 15.99 18.46
C LYS A 63 -10.20 16.31 17.02
N PHE A 64 -9.25 16.19 16.10
CA PHE A 64 -9.50 16.29 14.67
C PHE A 64 -9.26 14.92 14.05
N ARG A 65 -10.31 14.32 13.47
CA ARG A 65 -10.22 13.02 12.78
C ARG A 65 -10.13 13.26 11.29
N PHE A 66 -8.98 12.94 10.71
CA PHE A 66 -8.81 12.91 9.27
C PHE A 66 -9.39 11.61 8.70
N LYS A 67 -10.33 11.74 7.76
CA LYS A 67 -10.83 10.61 6.97
C LYS A 67 -9.90 10.42 5.77
N ARG A 68 -9.81 9.18 5.25
CA ARG A 68 -9.20 8.92 3.95
C ARG A 68 -9.84 9.82 2.89
N MET A 69 -9.02 10.29 1.95
CA MET A 69 -9.50 11.15 0.87
C MET A 69 -10.44 10.37 -0.05
N GLY A 70 -11.44 11.05 -0.61
CA GLY A 70 -12.29 10.47 -1.64
C GLY A 70 -11.50 10.24 -2.93
N GLU A 71 -11.83 9.17 -3.66
CA GLU A 71 -11.16 8.79 -4.90
C GLU A 71 -11.16 9.94 -5.94
N GLU A 72 -12.27 10.66 -6.05
CA GLU A 72 -12.40 11.82 -6.95
C GLU A 72 -11.46 12.98 -6.58
N GLN A 73 -11.34 13.27 -5.29
CA GLN A 73 -10.46 14.34 -4.79
C GLN A 73 -8.98 13.96 -4.95
N ALA A 74 -8.65 12.69 -4.68
CA ALA A 74 -7.32 12.15 -4.91
C ALA A 74 -6.95 12.19 -6.39
N GLY A 75 -7.86 11.79 -7.28
CA GLY A 75 -7.66 11.82 -8.73
C GLY A 75 -7.48 13.23 -9.29
N THR A 76 -8.29 14.19 -8.83
CA THR A 76 -8.13 15.61 -9.19
C THR A 76 -6.75 16.12 -8.78
N ARG A 77 -6.32 15.82 -7.55
CA ARG A 77 -5.02 16.26 -7.04
C ARG A 77 -3.84 15.60 -7.77
N LEU A 78 -3.94 14.32 -8.11
CA LEU A 78 -2.91 13.62 -8.89
C LEU A 78 -2.78 14.20 -10.29
N ARG A 79 -3.92 14.55 -10.94
CA ARG A 79 -3.92 15.20 -12.25
C ARG A 79 -3.28 16.59 -12.20
N GLU A 80 -3.60 17.39 -11.19
CA GLU A 80 -2.95 18.70 -10.98
C GLU A 80 -1.43 18.59 -10.81
N ILE A 81 -0.95 17.54 -10.13
CA ILE A 81 0.49 17.29 -9.93
C ILE A 81 1.12 16.89 -11.26
N ALA A 82 0.48 15.99 -12.00
CA ALA A 82 0.97 15.54 -13.31
C ALA A 82 1.09 16.68 -14.33
N GLU A 83 0.10 17.58 -14.37
CA GLU A 83 0.12 18.76 -15.24
C GLU A 83 1.26 19.73 -14.89
N LYS A 84 1.48 19.98 -13.58
CA LYS A 84 2.54 20.89 -13.12
C LYS A 84 3.94 20.34 -13.36
N GLU A 85 4.12 19.03 -13.20
CA GLU A 85 5.39 18.34 -13.41
C GLU A 85 5.58 17.89 -14.87
N LYS A 86 4.59 18.14 -15.75
CA LYS A 86 4.58 17.74 -17.17
C LYS A 86 4.87 16.25 -17.38
N VAL A 87 4.28 15.40 -16.55
CA VAL A 87 4.44 13.94 -16.66
C VAL A 87 3.44 13.40 -17.68
N PRO A 88 3.88 12.77 -18.79
CA PRO A 88 2.99 12.11 -19.73
C PRO A 88 2.39 10.86 -19.07
N MET A 89 1.06 10.76 -19.01
CA MET A 89 0.35 9.64 -18.39
C MET A 89 -0.66 9.06 -19.37
N GLU A 90 -0.75 7.72 -19.40
CA GLU A 90 -1.81 7.00 -20.12
C GLU A 90 -3.16 7.12 -19.40
N GLU A 91 -4.26 6.90 -20.11
CA GLU A 91 -5.60 6.82 -19.53
C GLU A 91 -5.71 5.59 -18.60
N GLY A 92 -6.37 5.73 -17.45
CA GLY A 92 -6.49 4.67 -16.43
C GLY A 92 -5.35 4.60 -15.39
N VAL A 93 -4.23 5.30 -15.62
CA VAL A 93 -3.06 5.35 -14.69
C VAL A 93 -3.42 5.96 -13.35
N VAL A 94 -4.26 7.02 -13.35
CA VAL A 94 -4.73 7.68 -12.12
C VAL A 94 -5.63 6.75 -11.30
N GLU A 95 -6.49 5.97 -11.96
CA GLU A 95 -7.37 5.01 -11.30
C GLU A 95 -6.59 3.85 -10.69
N ALA A 96 -5.60 3.33 -11.42
CA ALA A 96 -4.69 2.31 -10.91
C ALA A 96 -3.90 2.80 -9.69
N LEU A 97 -3.37 4.04 -9.72
CA LEU A 97 -2.70 4.65 -8.57
C LEU A 97 -3.60 4.73 -7.34
N ILE A 98 -4.86 5.17 -7.52
CA ILE A 98 -5.83 5.28 -6.42
C ILE A 98 -6.15 3.89 -5.86
N LYS A 99 -6.40 2.91 -6.73
CA LYS A 99 -6.71 1.52 -6.37
C LYS A 99 -5.58 0.90 -5.54
N HIS A 100 -4.32 1.05 -5.99
CA HIS A 100 -3.16 0.47 -5.31
C HIS A 100 -2.71 1.26 -4.07
N SER A 101 -3.12 2.52 -3.93
CA SER A 101 -2.76 3.35 -2.77
C SER A 101 -3.75 3.25 -1.62
N GLU A 102 -4.88 2.56 -1.78
CA GLU A 102 -5.92 2.34 -0.75
C GLU A 102 -6.40 3.63 -0.04
N GLY A 103 -6.39 4.76 -0.77
CA GLY A 103 -6.76 6.08 -0.25
C GLY A 103 -5.64 6.84 0.48
N ASP A 104 -4.39 6.36 0.43
CA ASP A 104 -3.21 7.08 0.89
C ASP A 104 -2.60 7.91 -0.25
N LEU A 105 -2.83 9.23 -0.21
CA LEU A 105 -2.30 10.16 -1.22
C LEU A 105 -0.77 10.22 -1.21
N ARG A 106 -0.12 10.02 -0.06
CA ARG A 106 1.35 10.03 0.03
C ARG A 106 1.93 8.88 -0.77
N LYS A 107 1.36 7.68 -0.63
CA LYS A 107 1.75 6.50 -1.43
C LYS A 107 1.52 6.76 -2.92
N ALA A 108 0.34 7.28 -3.29
CA ALA A 108 0.02 7.55 -4.69
C ALA A 108 1.00 8.52 -5.36
N ILE A 109 1.34 9.62 -4.68
CA ILE A 109 2.33 10.59 -5.17
C ILE A 109 3.72 9.97 -5.28
N THR A 110 4.11 9.13 -4.31
CA THR A 110 5.42 8.45 -4.31
C THR A 110 5.53 7.47 -5.47
N PHE A 111 4.47 6.71 -5.76
CA PHE A 111 4.39 5.82 -6.92
C PHE A 111 4.45 6.60 -8.22
N LEU A 112 3.66 7.69 -8.34
CA LEU A 112 3.70 8.56 -9.51
C LEU A 112 5.10 9.13 -9.76
N GLN A 113 5.76 9.63 -8.71
CA GLN A 113 7.11 10.17 -8.80
C GLN A 113 8.14 9.10 -9.21
N SER A 114 8.01 7.89 -8.67
CA SER A 114 8.89 6.77 -9.02
C SER A 114 8.69 6.33 -10.47
N ALA A 115 7.43 6.27 -10.93
CA ALA A 115 7.09 5.95 -12.30
C ALA A 115 7.58 7.01 -13.30
N ALA A 116 7.40 8.29 -12.97
CA ALA A 116 7.90 9.40 -13.77
C ALA A 116 9.43 9.37 -13.89
N ARG A 117 10.15 9.01 -12.82
CA ARG A 117 11.61 8.83 -12.86
C ARG A 117 12.03 7.65 -13.73
N LEU A 118 11.32 6.53 -13.67
CA LEU A 118 11.63 5.34 -14.48
C LEU A 118 11.49 5.63 -15.98
N VAL A 119 10.45 6.38 -16.34
CA VAL A 119 10.22 6.89 -17.69
C VAL A 119 11.27 7.93 -18.11
N GLY A 120 11.54 8.92 -17.24
CA GLY A 120 12.48 10.01 -17.53
C GLY A 120 13.95 9.57 -17.57
N ALA A 121 14.33 8.57 -16.77
CA ALA A 121 15.67 7.97 -16.81
C ALA A 121 15.93 7.19 -18.11
N ALA A 122 14.88 6.65 -18.73
CA ALA A 122 15.00 6.09 -20.08
C ALA A 122 15.28 7.15 -21.15
N GLY A 123 14.94 8.42 -20.89
CA GLY A 123 15.32 9.57 -21.72
C GLY A 123 16.71 10.15 -21.37
N ALA A 124 17.13 10.09 -20.10
CA ALA A 124 18.41 10.64 -19.66
C ALA A 124 19.63 9.72 -19.95
N ASN A 125 19.43 8.41 -20.14
CA ASN A 125 20.50 7.48 -20.52
C ASN A 125 20.90 7.54 -22.01
N LEU A 126 20.36 8.50 -22.77
CA LEU A 126 20.86 8.91 -24.09
C LEU A 126 21.66 10.23 -24.03
N GLY A 127 22.07 10.68 -22.84
CA GLY A 127 22.94 11.85 -22.65
C GLY A 127 24.44 11.56 -22.79
N GLY A 128 24.82 10.61 -23.64
CA GLY A 128 26.18 10.57 -24.17
C GLY A 128 26.28 11.67 -25.22
N GLU A 129 27.26 12.55 -25.07
CA GLU A 129 27.62 13.63 -26.00
C GLU A 129 27.30 13.27 -27.46
N VAL A 130 26.31 13.94 -28.06
CA VAL A 130 26.19 13.98 -29.52
C VAL A 130 25.90 15.41 -29.93
N GLU A 131 26.87 15.93 -30.65
CA GLU A 131 26.87 17.16 -31.42
C GLU A 131 25.64 17.25 -32.34
N GLU A 132 25.32 18.48 -32.74
CA GLU A 132 24.34 18.84 -33.75
C GLU A 132 24.49 17.97 -35.01
N ASP A 133 23.51 17.10 -35.31
CA ASP A 133 23.02 16.74 -36.65
C ASP A 133 22.37 15.35 -36.66
N ALA A 134 21.02 15.27 -36.65
CA ALA A 134 20.24 14.27 -37.39
C ALA A 134 18.72 14.47 -37.22
N MET A 135 18.01 14.33 -38.34
CA MET A 135 16.56 14.41 -38.53
C MET A 135 15.78 13.25 -37.90
N ASP A 136 14.51 13.52 -37.56
CA ASP A 136 13.36 12.62 -37.39
C ASP A 136 13.59 11.22 -36.78
N VAL A 137 13.40 11.13 -35.45
CA VAL A 137 12.74 9.96 -34.83
C VAL A 137 11.90 10.51 -33.68
N ASP A 138 10.58 10.25 -33.72
CA ASP A 138 9.60 10.61 -32.70
C ASP A 138 10.21 10.56 -31.29
N GLU A 139 10.25 11.72 -30.60
CA GLU A 139 10.33 11.76 -29.14
C GLU A 139 9.07 11.09 -28.59
N VAL A 140 9.07 9.76 -28.55
CA VAL A 140 8.10 9.02 -27.75
C VAL A 140 8.49 9.33 -26.31
N GLN A 141 7.97 10.45 -25.80
CA GLN A 141 7.74 10.64 -24.38
C GLN A 141 7.00 9.39 -23.92
N LYS A 142 7.73 8.39 -23.43
CA LYS A 142 7.15 7.14 -22.94
C LYS A 142 6.15 7.56 -21.87
N ALA A 143 4.86 7.41 -22.11
CA ALA A 143 3.89 7.73 -21.10
C ALA A 143 4.07 6.75 -19.93
N VAL A 144 3.78 7.21 -18.71
CA VAL A 144 3.60 6.29 -17.58
C VAL A 144 2.43 5.38 -17.93
N THR A 145 2.68 4.06 -17.97
CA THR A 145 1.66 3.04 -18.26
C THR A 145 1.13 2.42 -16.97
N VAL A 146 -0.04 1.80 -17.04
CA VAL A 146 -0.64 1.08 -15.89
C VAL A 146 0.29 -0.03 -15.38
N LYS A 147 0.94 -0.77 -16.29
CA LYS A 147 1.88 -1.83 -15.93
C LYS A 147 3.08 -1.32 -15.14
N SER A 148 3.61 -0.15 -15.53
CA SER A 148 4.70 0.49 -14.79
C SER A 148 4.32 0.82 -13.34
N ILE A 149 3.05 1.15 -13.08
CA ILE A 149 2.55 1.37 -11.72
C ILE A 149 2.39 0.06 -10.98
N GLU A 150 1.82 -0.97 -11.61
CA GLU A 150 1.64 -2.30 -11.00
C GLU A 150 2.99 -2.89 -10.56
N ASP A 151 4.01 -2.76 -11.41
CA ASP A 151 5.38 -3.20 -11.11
C ASP A 151 5.97 -2.44 -9.91
N ILE A 152 5.80 -1.11 -9.86
CA ILE A 152 6.30 -0.26 -8.76
C ILE A 152 5.53 -0.49 -7.47
N ALA A 153 4.22 -0.74 -7.57
CA ALA A 153 3.36 -1.05 -6.44
C ALA A 153 3.63 -2.46 -5.88
N GLY A 154 4.45 -3.28 -6.57
CA GLY A 154 4.73 -4.65 -6.18
C GLY A 154 3.49 -5.55 -6.25
N VAL A 155 2.54 -5.19 -7.10
CA VAL A 155 1.28 -5.92 -7.29
C VAL A 155 1.58 -7.13 -8.16
N ILE A 156 1.25 -8.32 -7.66
CA ILE A 156 1.45 -9.55 -8.43
C ILE A 156 0.47 -9.52 -9.62
N PRO A 157 0.91 -9.85 -10.84
CA PRO A 157 0.05 -9.91 -12.00
C PRO A 157 -1.10 -10.92 -11.82
N ASP A 158 -2.31 -10.56 -12.28
CA ASP A 158 -3.50 -11.41 -12.20
C ASP A 158 -3.29 -12.81 -12.82
N ARG A 159 -2.48 -12.90 -13.89
CA ARG A 159 -2.10 -14.17 -14.53
C ARG A 159 -1.47 -15.18 -13.56
N THR A 160 -0.68 -14.70 -12.60
CA THR A 160 0.06 -15.54 -11.64
C THR A 160 -0.89 -15.99 -10.55
N ILE A 161 -1.75 -15.10 -10.06
CA ILE A 161 -2.82 -15.42 -9.11
C ILE A 161 -3.81 -16.42 -9.71
N ASP A 162 -4.23 -16.22 -10.97
CA ASP A 162 -5.10 -17.15 -11.68
C ASP A 162 -4.47 -18.53 -11.85
N SER A 163 -3.15 -18.58 -12.11
CA SER A 163 -2.42 -19.84 -12.21
C SER A 163 -2.39 -20.56 -10.87
N LEU A 164 -2.22 -19.82 -9.77
CA LEU A 164 -2.29 -20.36 -8.41
C LEU A 164 -3.70 -20.84 -8.05
N VAL A 165 -4.74 -20.07 -8.37
CA VAL A 165 -6.15 -20.45 -8.15
C VAL A 165 -6.50 -21.70 -8.96
N LYS A 166 -6.08 -21.79 -10.22
CA LYS A 166 -6.28 -22.99 -11.06
C LYS A 166 -5.54 -24.20 -10.48
N ALA A 167 -4.34 -24.02 -9.95
CA ALA A 167 -3.60 -25.09 -9.29
C ALA A 167 -4.28 -25.58 -7.99
N MET A 168 -5.03 -24.71 -7.31
CA MET A 168 -5.82 -25.05 -6.11
C MET A 168 -7.16 -25.71 -6.43
N GLN A 169 -7.69 -25.58 -7.65
CA GLN A 169 -8.97 -26.18 -8.02
C GLN A 169 -8.85 -27.69 -8.24
N PRO A 170 -9.89 -28.47 -7.86
CA PRO A 170 -9.86 -29.92 -8.03
C PRO A 170 -9.87 -30.29 -9.51
N SER A 171 -8.75 -30.82 -10.01
CA SER A 171 -8.71 -31.48 -11.32
C SER A 171 -9.19 -32.94 -11.20
N SER A 172 -9.66 -33.50 -12.31
CA SER A 172 -10.14 -34.88 -12.44
C SER A 172 -9.12 -35.97 -12.10
N SER A 173 -7.85 -35.63 -11.81
CA SER A 173 -6.77 -36.56 -11.46
C SER A 173 -6.24 -36.40 -10.02
N GLY A 174 -7.02 -35.78 -9.12
CA GLY A 174 -6.63 -35.57 -7.73
C GLY A 174 -5.73 -34.36 -7.51
N LEU A 175 -5.45 -34.07 -6.23
CA LEU A 175 -4.63 -32.95 -5.81
C LEU A 175 -3.15 -33.25 -6.06
N THR A 176 -2.56 -32.70 -7.12
CA THR A 176 -1.13 -32.90 -7.37
C THR A 176 -0.36 -31.86 -6.57
N TYR A 177 0.13 -32.24 -5.38
CA TYR A 177 1.10 -31.45 -4.60
C TYR A 177 2.22 -30.88 -5.48
N GLU A 178 2.66 -31.66 -6.48
CA GLU A 178 3.70 -31.25 -7.43
C GLU A 178 3.33 -30.00 -8.24
N ASN A 179 2.06 -29.86 -8.67
CA ASN A 179 1.63 -28.70 -9.45
C ASN A 179 1.63 -27.43 -8.58
N ILE A 180 1.12 -27.54 -7.35
CA ILE A 180 1.09 -26.42 -6.40
C ILE A 180 2.52 -26.04 -6.00
N SER A 181 3.35 -27.03 -5.66
CA SER A 181 4.75 -26.82 -5.28
C SER A 181 5.55 -26.13 -6.38
N LYS A 182 5.35 -26.53 -7.65
CA LYS A 182 6.00 -25.89 -8.78
C LYS A 182 5.59 -24.43 -8.93
N VAL A 183 4.28 -24.13 -8.90
CA VAL A 183 3.79 -22.75 -9.02
C VAL A 183 4.30 -21.88 -7.85
N VAL A 184 4.29 -22.39 -6.63
CA VAL A 184 4.81 -21.66 -5.47
C VAL A 184 6.33 -21.44 -5.58
N THR A 185 7.09 -22.43 -6.05
CA THR A 185 8.53 -22.29 -6.28
C THR A 185 8.81 -21.23 -7.34
N ASP A 186 8.06 -21.22 -8.45
CA ASP A 186 8.19 -20.22 -9.51
C ASP A 186 7.84 -18.82 -8.99
N MET A 187 6.79 -18.68 -8.16
CA MET A 187 6.41 -17.41 -7.54
C MET A 187 7.47 -16.85 -6.58
N VAL A 188 8.09 -17.72 -5.79
CA VAL A 188 9.18 -17.34 -4.87
C VAL A 188 10.46 -17.02 -5.66
N ALA A 189 10.73 -17.74 -6.75
CA ALA A 189 11.85 -17.44 -7.65
C ALA A 189 11.71 -16.09 -8.35
N ASP A 190 10.48 -15.69 -8.69
CA ASP A 190 10.15 -14.36 -9.21
C ASP A 190 10.28 -13.25 -8.15
N GLY A 191 10.41 -13.60 -6.87
CA GLY A 191 10.67 -12.64 -5.77
C GLY A 191 9.44 -11.89 -5.27
N TRP A 192 8.23 -12.41 -5.50
CA TRP A 192 7.00 -11.79 -5.00
C TRP A 192 6.83 -11.98 -3.49
N SER A 193 6.43 -10.92 -2.79
CA SER A 193 6.20 -10.98 -1.34
C SER A 193 5.02 -11.88 -0.98
N ALA A 194 5.24 -12.79 -0.02
CA ALA A 194 4.19 -13.67 0.49
C ALA A 194 2.97 -12.92 1.06
N SER A 195 3.20 -11.80 1.74
CA SER A 195 2.11 -10.99 2.32
C SER A 195 1.20 -10.42 1.24
N GLN A 196 1.78 -10.03 0.10
CA GLN A 196 1.02 -9.55 -1.04
C GLN A 196 0.25 -10.68 -1.73
N VAL A 197 0.85 -11.87 -1.87
CA VAL A 197 0.18 -13.07 -2.40
C VAL A 197 -1.06 -13.38 -1.57
N VAL A 198 -0.92 -13.39 -0.24
CA VAL A 198 -2.03 -13.65 0.69
C VAL A 198 -3.16 -12.64 0.51
N THR A 199 -2.84 -11.35 0.44
CA THR A 199 -3.84 -10.27 0.32
C THR A 199 -4.61 -10.33 -1.00
N GLN A 200 -3.89 -10.55 -2.11
CA GLN A 200 -4.53 -10.63 -3.43
C GLN A 200 -5.32 -11.92 -3.62
N LEU A 201 -4.78 -13.06 -3.16
CA LEU A 201 -5.48 -14.33 -3.20
C LEU A 201 -6.76 -14.29 -2.35
N TYR A 202 -6.71 -13.62 -1.20
CA TYR A 202 -7.89 -13.38 -0.37
C TYR A 202 -8.98 -12.64 -1.15
N GLN A 203 -8.64 -11.54 -1.84
CA GLN A 203 -9.60 -10.82 -2.68
C GLN A 203 -10.13 -11.72 -3.80
N ALA A 204 -9.26 -12.41 -4.53
CA ALA A 204 -9.64 -13.28 -5.64
C ALA A 204 -10.60 -14.41 -5.21
N ILE A 205 -10.41 -15.02 -4.04
CA ILE A 205 -11.26 -16.13 -3.56
C ILE A 205 -12.58 -15.63 -2.97
N ILE A 206 -12.57 -14.52 -2.20
CA ILE A 206 -13.78 -14.03 -1.52
C ILE A 206 -14.79 -13.48 -2.52
N TYR A 207 -14.33 -12.74 -3.53
CA TYR A 207 -15.19 -12.20 -4.59
C TYR A 207 -15.62 -13.26 -5.63
N ASN A 208 -15.06 -14.47 -5.59
CA ASN A 208 -15.47 -15.54 -6.49
C ASN A 208 -16.84 -16.11 -6.08
N GLU A 209 -17.83 -16.02 -6.95
CA GLU A 209 -19.18 -16.57 -6.73
C GLU A 209 -19.23 -18.10 -6.82
N SER A 210 -18.22 -18.75 -7.41
CA SER A 210 -18.21 -20.20 -7.62
C SER A 210 -17.93 -21.01 -6.34
N VAL A 211 -17.51 -20.35 -5.25
CA VAL A 211 -17.14 -20.99 -3.99
C VAL A 211 -18.30 -20.85 -2.98
N ALA A 212 -18.73 -21.97 -2.40
CA ALA A 212 -19.78 -21.97 -1.37
C ALA A 212 -19.36 -21.22 -0.09
N ASP A 213 -20.30 -20.56 0.59
CA ASP A 213 -20.04 -19.75 1.78
C ASP A 213 -19.38 -20.55 2.92
N ILE A 214 -19.75 -21.82 3.08
CA ILE A 214 -19.14 -22.72 4.08
C ILE A 214 -17.64 -22.91 3.80
N HIS A 215 -17.26 -23.01 2.54
CA HIS A 215 -15.86 -23.11 2.13
C HIS A 215 -15.14 -21.78 2.31
N LYS A 216 -15.78 -20.65 1.96
CA LYS A 216 -15.23 -19.31 2.19
C LYS A 216 -14.90 -19.10 3.68
N ASN A 217 -15.80 -19.44 4.59
CA ASN A 217 -15.57 -19.28 6.03
C ASN A 217 -14.35 -20.08 6.53
N LYS A 218 -14.18 -21.32 6.06
CA LYS A 218 -13.00 -22.15 6.41
C LYS A 218 -11.72 -21.57 5.81
N ILE A 219 -11.76 -21.08 4.57
CA ILE A 219 -10.62 -20.47 3.89
C ILE A 219 -10.18 -19.17 4.59
N VAL A 220 -11.12 -18.34 5.04
CA VAL A 220 -10.81 -17.11 5.80
C VAL A 220 -10.03 -17.40 7.07
N MET A 221 -10.38 -18.47 7.80
CA MET A 221 -9.64 -18.89 8.99
C MET A 221 -8.20 -19.29 8.66
N ILE A 222 -7.98 -20.00 7.54
CA ILE A 222 -6.64 -20.37 7.08
C ILE A 222 -5.83 -19.11 6.74
N PHE A 223 -6.43 -18.14 6.03
CA PHE A 223 -5.78 -16.88 5.71
C PHE A 223 -5.33 -16.13 6.97
N SER A 224 -6.18 -16.05 8.00
CA SER A 224 -5.83 -15.37 9.25
C SER A 224 -4.67 -16.05 9.99
N GLU A 225 -4.62 -17.38 10.00
CA GLU A 225 -3.49 -18.11 10.60
C GLU A 225 -2.18 -17.85 9.85
N VAL A 226 -2.22 -17.87 8.52
CA VAL A 226 -1.04 -17.70 7.66
C VAL A 226 -0.54 -16.25 7.71
N ASP A 227 -1.44 -15.28 7.65
CA ASP A 227 -1.12 -13.85 7.79
C ASP A 227 -0.41 -13.56 9.12
N LYS A 228 -0.92 -14.14 10.22
CA LYS A 228 -0.24 -14.06 11.52
C LYS A 228 1.15 -14.69 11.51
N ARG A 229 1.30 -15.88 10.91
CA ARG A 229 2.62 -16.55 10.83
C ARG A 229 3.62 -15.74 10.03
N LEU A 230 3.19 -15.12 8.93
CA LEU A 230 4.03 -14.22 8.13
C LEU A 230 4.42 -12.98 8.93
N ALA A 231 3.48 -12.40 9.69
CA ALA A 231 3.76 -11.27 10.58
C ALA A 231 4.76 -11.62 11.72
N ASP A 232 4.73 -12.86 12.21
CA ASP A 232 5.68 -13.39 13.19
C ASP A 232 7.06 -13.74 12.58
N GLY A 233 7.24 -13.60 11.26
CA GLY A 233 8.50 -13.83 10.56
C GLY A 233 8.75 -15.29 10.16
N ALA A 234 7.69 -16.07 9.90
CA ALA A 234 7.80 -17.42 9.38
C ALA A 234 8.37 -17.46 7.94
N ASP A 235 8.86 -18.64 7.53
CA ASP A 235 9.35 -18.88 6.18
C ASP A 235 8.23 -18.68 5.15
N GLU A 236 8.47 -17.81 4.17
CA GLU A 236 7.51 -17.41 3.15
C GLU A 236 7.09 -18.57 2.26
N HIS A 237 8.06 -19.37 1.80
CA HIS A 237 7.83 -20.48 0.88
C HIS A 237 6.95 -21.56 1.53
N LEU A 238 7.32 -22.00 2.74
CA LEU A 238 6.54 -23.01 3.47
C LEU A 238 5.15 -22.49 3.86
N SER A 239 5.03 -21.22 4.22
CA SER A 239 3.75 -20.63 4.62
C SER A 239 2.76 -20.54 3.46
N ILE A 240 3.21 -20.12 2.26
CA ILE A 240 2.36 -20.09 1.05
C ILE A 240 2.01 -21.51 0.61
N LEU A 241 2.95 -22.44 0.67
CA LEU A 241 2.71 -23.83 0.29
C LEU A 241 1.67 -24.50 1.21
N ASP A 242 1.82 -24.37 2.53
CA ASP A 242 0.86 -24.87 3.53
C ASP A 242 -0.52 -24.24 3.32
N MET A 243 -0.58 -22.93 3.10
CA MET A 243 -1.81 -22.21 2.79
C MET A 243 -2.50 -22.80 1.55
N SER A 244 -1.76 -22.95 0.45
CA SER A 244 -2.30 -23.40 -0.83
C SER A 244 -2.84 -24.83 -0.75
N LEU A 245 -2.14 -25.71 -0.04
CA LEU A 245 -2.59 -27.09 0.19
C LEU A 245 -3.83 -27.16 1.08
N ARG A 246 -3.89 -26.36 2.14
CA ARG A 246 -5.07 -26.30 3.03
C ARG A 246 -6.29 -25.75 2.29
N ILE A 247 -6.13 -24.71 1.49
CA ILE A 247 -7.22 -24.15 0.67
C ILE A 247 -7.72 -25.20 -0.32
N ALA A 248 -6.81 -25.87 -1.03
CA ALA A 248 -7.14 -26.92 -1.97
C ALA A 248 -7.86 -28.11 -1.30
N ALA A 249 -7.45 -28.51 -0.09
CA ALA A 249 -8.14 -29.52 0.70
C ALA A 249 -9.58 -29.09 1.06
N VAL A 250 -9.80 -27.82 1.44
CA VAL A 250 -11.14 -27.29 1.71
C VAL A 250 -12.00 -27.27 0.45
N LEU A 251 -11.44 -26.94 -0.71
CA LEU A 251 -12.16 -26.95 -1.99
C LEU A 251 -12.54 -28.35 -2.46
N THR A 252 -11.74 -29.37 -2.13
CA THR A 252 -12.08 -30.79 -2.41
C THR A 252 -13.07 -31.40 -1.42
N SER A 253 -13.22 -30.81 -0.24
CA SER A 253 -14.15 -31.30 0.77
C SER A 253 -15.57 -31.17 0.23
N LYS A 254 -16.33 -32.28 0.25
CA LYS A 254 -17.76 -32.20 -0.06
C LYS A 254 -18.45 -31.38 1.03
N VAL A 255 -19.29 -30.43 0.60
CA VAL A 255 -20.18 -29.65 1.47
C VAL A 255 -21.05 -30.58 2.31
#